data_AF-A0A4Q5SFA2-F1
#
_entry.id   AF-A0A4Q5SFA2-F1
#
_cell.length_a   1.000
_cell.length_b   1.000
_cell.length_c   1.000
_cell.angle_alpha   90.00
_cell.angle_beta   90.00
_cell.angle_gamma   90.00
#
_symmetry.space_group_name_H-M   'P 1'
#
loop_
_entity.id
_entity.type
_entity.pdbx_description
1 polymer ?
#
loop_
_entity_poly.entity_id
_entity_poly.type
_entity_poly.pdbx_seq_one_letter_code
_entity_poly.pdbx_strand_id
1 'polypeptide(L)'
;MNPAQLPFDLPHRASLARDDLIVTDANRLAVAAIDSWPNWHHPVLLVVGPPGSGKSHLAAAWQEMTGAVPLPTELSHRFAVVIDDIDSGALSEIEIFKAVNAARLGGGTVLATARTLAPAMDLKLADLRSRLRAATTVMTGTPDEALLSGVLTKLFSDRQIAIDP
;
A
#
# COMPACT_ATOMS: atom_id res chain seq x y z
N MET A 1 21.11 30.74 -33.71
CA MET A 1 21.49 29.91 -32.56
C MET A 1 20.39 28.89 -32.37
N ASN A 2 20.67 27.62 -32.67
CA ASN A 2 19.68 26.54 -32.53
C ASN A 2 19.66 26.15 -31.04
N PRO A 3 18.51 26.17 -30.34
CA PRO A 3 18.48 25.77 -28.94
C PRO A 3 18.85 24.29 -28.86
N ALA A 4 20.02 24.00 -28.28
CA ALA A 4 20.42 22.65 -27.95
C ALA A 4 19.47 22.14 -26.85
N GLN A 5 18.55 21.25 -27.21
CA GLN A 5 17.78 20.51 -26.21
C GLN A 5 18.74 19.61 -25.45
N LEU A 6 18.82 19.82 -24.14
CA LEU A 6 19.44 18.88 -23.23
C LEU A 6 18.49 17.67 -23.09
N PRO A 7 18.96 16.43 -23.29
CA PRO A 7 18.18 15.25 -22.96
C PRO A 7 17.81 15.34 -21.48
N PHE A 8 16.52 15.40 -21.20
CA PHE A 8 16.01 15.41 -19.84
C PHE A 8 16.03 13.97 -19.35
N ASP A 9 17.16 13.56 -18.77
CA ASP A 9 17.37 12.21 -18.24
C ASP A 9 16.61 12.07 -16.92
N LEU A 10 15.29 11.96 -17.02
CA LEU A 10 14.46 11.59 -15.88
C LEU A 10 14.79 10.15 -15.53
N PRO A 11 15.30 9.87 -14.31
CA PRO A 11 15.52 8.48 -13.92
C PRO A 11 14.19 7.73 -14.05
N HIS A 12 14.17 6.67 -14.84
CA HIS A 12 13.02 5.77 -14.95
C HIS A 12 12.76 5.18 -13.57
N ARG A 13 11.80 5.75 -12.84
CA ARG A 13 11.30 5.17 -11.60
C ARG A 13 10.43 3.99 -12.01
N ALA A 14 10.66 2.84 -11.37
CA ALA A 14 9.80 1.69 -11.52
C ALA A 14 8.35 2.11 -11.29
N SER A 15 7.48 1.78 -12.25
CA SER A 15 6.07 2.09 -12.14
C SER A 15 5.47 1.32 -10.95
N LEU A 16 4.73 2.04 -10.11
CA LEU A 16 4.04 1.52 -8.93
C LEU A 16 2.56 1.20 -9.21
N ALA A 17 2.19 1.17 -10.49
CA ALA A 17 0.82 0.95 -10.92
C ALA A 17 0.32 -0.47 -10.63
N ARG A 18 -1.00 -0.64 -10.67
CA ARG A 18 -1.62 -1.95 -10.43
C ARG A 18 -1.21 -3.00 -11.46
N ASP A 19 -1.21 -2.65 -12.75
CA ASP A 19 -0.85 -3.55 -13.86
C ASP A 19 0.60 -4.04 -13.80
N ASP A 20 1.36 -3.40 -12.94
CA ASP A 20 2.79 -3.44 -12.78
C ASP A 20 3.22 -4.28 -11.55
N LEU A 21 2.24 -4.78 -10.78
CA LEU A 21 2.45 -5.71 -9.69
C LEU A 21 2.66 -7.13 -10.22
N ILE A 22 3.83 -7.70 -9.93
CA ILE A 22 4.07 -9.14 -10.09
C ILE A 22 3.28 -9.88 -9.02
N VAL A 23 2.39 -10.78 -9.44
CA VAL A 23 1.53 -11.56 -8.55
C VAL A 23 2.06 -12.97 -8.41
N THR A 24 2.42 -13.35 -7.18
CA THR A 24 2.84 -14.71 -6.82
C THR A 24 2.10 -15.16 -5.58
N ASP A 25 2.37 -16.37 -5.10
CA ASP A 25 1.72 -16.88 -3.89
C ASP A 25 2.04 -16.04 -2.65
N ALA A 26 3.20 -15.36 -2.63
CA ALA A 26 3.58 -14.45 -1.55
C ALA A 26 2.63 -13.24 -1.38
N ASN A 27 1.97 -12.76 -2.44
CA ASN A 27 1.15 -11.54 -2.39
C ASN A 27 -0.26 -11.68 -2.99
N ARG A 28 -0.61 -12.83 -3.60
CA ARG A 28 -1.88 -13.06 -4.29
C ARG A 28 -3.12 -12.63 -3.49
N LEU A 29 -3.16 -12.97 -2.20
CA LEU A 29 -4.29 -12.62 -1.33
C LEU A 29 -4.39 -11.11 -1.08
N ALA A 30 -3.25 -10.43 -0.91
CA ALA A 30 -3.24 -8.98 -0.71
C ALA A 30 -3.63 -8.24 -1.99
N VAL A 31 -3.15 -8.70 -3.15
CA VAL A 31 -3.52 -8.18 -4.46
C VAL A 31 -5.02 -8.35 -4.71
N ALA A 32 -5.57 -9.54 -4.51
CA ALA A 32 -7.01 -9.78 -4.67
C ALA A 32 -7.86 -8.93 -3.72
N ALA A 33 -7.37 -8.68 -2.49
CA ALA A 33 -8.06 -7.83 -1.54
C ALA A 33 -8.12 -6.37 -2.00
N ILE A 34 -7.02 -5.79 -2.49
CA ILE A 34 -7.04 -4.41 -3.01
C ILE A 34 -7.94 -4.30 -4.26
N ASP A 35 -7.89 -5.31 -5.15
CA ASP A 35 -8.69 -5.36 -6.39
C ASP A 35 -10.19 -5.47 -6.14
N SER A 36 -10.59 -6.00 -4.98
CA SER A 36 -12.00 -6.12 -4.62
C SER A 36 -12.65 -4.78 -4.25
N TRP A 37 -11.88 -3.69 -4.13
CA TRP A 37 -12.42 -2.35 -3.95
C TRP A 37 -13.26 -1.93 -5.18
N PRO A 38 -14.42 -1.27 -5.02
CA PRO A 38 -15.00 -0.72 -3.79
C PRO A 38 -15.89 -1.69 -3.00
N ASN A 39 -15.94 -2.98 -3.36
CA ASN A 39 -16.86 -3.97 -2.78
C ASN A 39 -16.35 -4.61 -1.48
N TRP A 40 -15.54 -3.90 -0.70
CA TRP A 40 -15.03 -4.42 0.56
C TRP A 40 -16.14 -4.62 1.58
N HIS A 41 -16.14 -5.78 2.26
CA HIS A 41 -17.06 -6.08 3.35
C HIS A 41 -16.83 -5.19 4.58
N HIS A 42 -15.57 -4.84 4.84
CA HIS A 42 -15.18 -3.90 5.89
C HIS A 42 -14.44 -2.73 5.23
N PRO A 43 -14.75 -1.46 5.57
CA PRO A 43 -14.17 -0.29 4.88
C PRO A 43 -12.70 -0.03 5.24
N VAL A 44 -12.09 -0.91 6.03
CA VAL A 44 -10.69 -0.84 6.44
C VAL A 44 -10.03 -2.16 6.12
N LEU A 45 -9.00 -2.10 5.27
CA LEU A 45 -8.14 -3.21 4.90
C LEU A 45 -6.75 -2.99 5.50
N LEU A 46 -6.27 -3.96 6.28
CA LEU A 46 -4.94 -3.98 6.89
C LEU A 46 -4.08 -5.04 6.19
N VAL A 47 -3.04 -4.61 5.49
CA VAL A 47 -2.07 -5.50 4.83
C VAL A 47 -0.86 -5.68 5.76
N VAL A 48 -0.60 -6.91 6.19
CA VAL A 48 0.44 -7.19 7.20
C VAL A 48 1.49 -8.14 6.64
N GLY A 49 2.76 -7.86 6.88
CA GLY A 49 3.84 -8.75 6.45
C GLY A 49 5.23 -8.18 6.70
N PRO A 50 6.28 -9.01 6.50
CA PRO A 50 7.66 -8.64 6.86
C PRO A 50 8.18 -7.44 6.04
N PRO A 51 9.24 -6.77 6.49
CA PRO A 51 9.96 -5.79 5.66
C PRO A 51 10.34 -6.38 4.30
N GLY A 52 10.27 -5.58 3.23
CA GLY A 52 10.60 -6.04 1.88
C GLY A 52 9.55 -6.91 1.18
N SER A 53 8.41 -7.23 1.82
CA SER A 53 7.31 -8.01 1.18
C SER A 53 6.44 -7.23 0.19
N GLY A 54 6.83 -6.00 -0.19
CA GLY A 54 6.11 -5.20 -1.19
C GLY A 54 4.83 -4.49 -0.69
N LYS A 55 4.60 -4.39 0.63
CA LYS A 55 3.42 -3.70 1.18
C LYS A 55 3.28 -2.25 0.72
N SER A 56 4.35 -1.46 0.75
CA SER A 56 4.33 -0.07 0.27
C SER A 56 4.04 0.03 -1.23
N HIS A 57 4.46 -0.97 -2.02
CA HIS A 57 4.13 -1.05 -3.44
C HIS A 57 2.64 -1.38 -3.65
N LEU A 58 2.07 -2.32 -2.88
CA LEU A 58 0.63 -2.59 -2.87
C LEU A 58 -0.18 -1.35 -2.48
N ALA A 59 0.31 -0.60 -1.49
CA ALA A 59 -0.31 0.65 -1.04
C ALA A 59 -0.30 1.72 -2.13
N ALA A 60 0.82 1.89 -2.83
CA ALA A 60 0.95 2.80 -3.95
C ALA A 60 0.04 2.41 -5.14
N ALA A 61 -0.02 1.12 -5.48
CA ALA A 61 -0.90 0.63 -6.54
C ALA A 61 -2.37 0.88 -6.23
N TRP A 62 -2.80 0.64 -4.99
CA TRP A 62 -4.17 0.97 -4.56
C TRP A 62 -4.40 2.48 -4.58
N GLN A 63 -3.42 3.27 -4.14
CA GLN A 63 -3.49 4.73 -4.16
C GLN A 63 -3.74 5.27 -5.58
N GLU A 64 -3.01 4.76 -6.57
CA GLU A 64 -3.21 5.10 -7.98
C GLU A 64 -4.59 4.67 -8.49
N MET A 65 -5.01 3.45 -8.16
CA MET A 65 -6.29 2.88 -8.59
C MET A 65 -7.50 3.66 -8.05
N THR A 66 -7.45 4.14 -6.81
CA THR A 66 -8.60 4.77 -6.14
C THR A 66 -8.49 6.29 -6.02
N GLY A 67 -7.35 6.88 -6.37
CA GLY A 67 -7.02 8.27 -6.04
C GLY A 67 -6.91 8.51 -4.54
N ALA A 68 -6.54 7.48 -3.76
CA ALA A 68 -6.40 7.66 -2.32
C ALA A 68 -5.31 8.69 -1.99
N VAL A 69 -5.44 9.32 -0.83
CA VAL A 69 -4.44 10.27 -0.34
C VAL A 69 -3.78 9.71 0.92
N PRO A 70 -2.51 10.08 1.20
CA PRO A 70 -1.93 9.87 2.52
C PRO A 70 -2.81 10.50 3.60
N LEU A 71 -2.76 9.97 4.82
CA LEU A 71 -3.56 10.44 5.97
C LEU A 71 -3.61 11.97 6.04
N PRO A 72 -4.75 12.61 5.71
CA PRO A 72 -4.86 14.06 5.72
C PRO A 72 -5.24 14.56 7.11
N THR A 73 -4.94 15.84 7.40
CA THR A 73 -5.37 16.49 8.65
C THR A 73 -6.89 16.58 8.78
N GLU A 74 -7.59 16.74 7.65
CA GLU A 74 -9.04 16.80 7.57
C GLU A 74 -9.57 15.79 6.54
N LEU A 75 -10.65 15.09 6.89
CA LEU A 75 -11.26 14.08 6.03
C LEU A 75 -12.42 14.70 5.25
N SER A 76 -12.40 14.53 3.93
CA SER A 76 -13.52 14.89 3.06
C SER A 76 -14.64 13.84 3.13
N HIS A 77 -15.81 14.16 2.58
CA HIS A 77 -16.85 13.16 2.37
C HIS A 77 -16.43 12.16 1.28
N ARG A 78 -16.68 10.85 1.51
CA ARG A 78 -16.33 9.75 0.59
C ARG A 78 -14.83 9.65 0.30
N PHE A 79 -14.01 9.70 1.34
CA PHE A 79 -12.56 9.65 1.21
C PHE A 79 -12.03 8.24 0.89
N ALA A 80 -10.83 8.18 0.31
CA ALA A 80 -9.97 7.01 0.29
C ALA A 80 -8.61 7.41 0.87
N VAL A 81 -8.16 6.71 1.93
CA VAL A 81 -6.93 7.04 2.64
C VAL A 81 -5.97 5.86 2.67
N VAL A 82 -4.71 6.13 2.38
CA VAL A 82 -3.62 5.18 2.53
C VAL A 82 -2.76 5.54 3.74
N ILE A 83 -2.44 4.55 4.57
CA ILE A 83 -1.58 4.69 5.76
C ILE A 83 -0.47 3.64 5.65
N ASP A 84 0.68 4.04 5.12
CA ASP A 84 1.84 3.14 5.00
C ASP A 84 2.59 3.06 6.33
N ASP A 85 2.96 1.84 6.74
CA ASP A 85 3.65 1.51 7.99
C ASP A 85 2.96 2.11 9.24
N ILE A 86 1.68 1.77 9.45
CA ILE A 86 0.85 2.24 10.58
C ILE A 86 1.44 1.92 11.96
N ASP A 87 2.27 0.87 12.05
CA ASP A 87 2.94 0.42 13.26
C ASP A 87 4.35 1.01 13.45
N SER A 88 4.75 1.98 12.62
CA SER A 88 6.03 2.70 12.75
C SER A 88 6.08 3.69 13.90
N GLY A 89 4.93 4.15 14.40
CA GLY A 89 4.84 5.24 15.39
C GLY A 89 5.11 6.63 14.81
N ALA A 90 5.24 6.78 13.49
CA ALA A 90 5.51 8.08 12.85
C ALA A 90 4.27 8.98 12.75
N LEU A 91 3.07 8.39 12.80
CA LEU A 91 1.79 9.08 12.64
C LEU A 91 1.03 9.16 13.97
N SER A 92 0.20 10.18 14.11
CA SER A 92 -0.64 10.37 15.29
C SER A 92 -1.70 9.27 15.39
N GLU A 93 -1.69 8.51 16.49
CA GLU A 93 -2.73 7.51 16.78
C GLU A 93 -4.14 8.11 16.79
N ILE A 94 -4.27 9.38 17.19
CA ILE A 94 -5.55 10.10 17.20
C ILE A 94 -6.06 10.33 15.78
N GLU A 95 -5.19 10.71 14.84
CA GLU A 95 -5.56 10.96 13.45
C GLU A 95 -5.90 9.66 12.72
N ILE A 96 -5.10 8.62 12.95
CA ILE A 96 -5.38 7.26 12.46
C ILE A 96 -6.75 6.81 12.97
N PHE A 97 -7.03 6.96 14.27
CA PHE A 97 -8.30 6.58 14.86
C PHE A 97 -9.48 7.32 14.24
N LYS A 98 -9.34 8.64 14.01
CA LYS A 98 -10.37 9.44 13.33
C LYS A 98 -10.68 8.90 11.93
N ALA A 99 -9.66 8.61 11.13
CA ALA A 99 -9.83 8.05 9.77
C ALA A 99 -10.49 6.67 9.79
N VAL A 100 -9.99 5.76 10.62
CA VAL A 100 -10.54 4.40 10.77
C VAL A 100 -11.99 4.45 11.27
N ASN A 101 -12.30 5.32 12.23
CA ASN A 101 -13.66 5.46 12.74
C ASN A 101 -14.60 6.08 11.70
N ALA A 102 -14.18 7.12 11.00
CA ALA A 102 -14.99 7.75 9.95
C ALA A 102 -15.29 6.78 8.80
N ALA A 103 -14.33 5.95 8.39
CA ALA A 103 -14.53 4.91 7.38
C ALA A 103 -15.60 3.91 7.84
N ARG A 104 -15.52 3.45 9.09
CA ARG A 104 -16.53 2.55 9.69
C ARG A 104 -17.93 3.15 9.80
N LEU A 105 -18.05 4.47 9.85
CA LEU A 105 -19.33 5.18 9.84
C LEU A 105 -19.85 5.45 8.41
N GLY A 106 -19.22 4.89 7.38
CA GLY A 106 -19.60 5.07 5.97
C GLY A 106 -19.00 6.31 5.30
N GLY A 107 -18.03 6.95 5.93
CA GLY A 107 -17.38 8.16 5.41
C GLY A 107 -16.37 7.92 4.28
N GLY A 108 -15.87 6.69 4.11
CA GLY A 108 -14.82 6.37 3.15
C GLY A 108 -14.18 5.00 3.38
N THR A 109 -13.03 4.77 2.75
CA THR A 109 -12.22 3.55 2.90
C THR A 109 -10.80 3.86 3.34
N VAL A 110 -10.19 2.95 4.11
CA VAL A 110 -8.80 3.04 4.56
C VAL A 110 -8.04 1.77 4.17
N LEU A 111 -6.92 1.94 3.47
CA LEU A 111 -5.90 0.91 3.35
C LEU A 111 -4.76 1.26 4.32
N ALA A 112 -4.38 0.33 5.18
CA ALA A 112 -3.20 0.47 6.03
C ALA A 112 -2.23 -0.69 5.79
N THR A 113 -0.93 -0.42 5.87
CA THR A 113 0.10 -1.46 5.89
C THR A 113 0.75 -1.54 7.25
N ALA A 114 1.21 -2.73 7.64
CA ALA A 114 1.92 -2.93 8.90
C ALA A 114 2.92 -4.08 8.81
N ARG A 115 3.89 -4.09 9.73
CA ARG A 115 4.83 -5.20 9.90
C ARG A 115 4.28 -6.28 10.83
N THR A 116 3.45 -5.87 11.79
CA THR A 116 2.89 -6.73 12.83
C THR A 116 1.36 -6.68 12.84
N LEU A 117 0.72 -7.73 13.37
CA LEU A 117 -0.72 -7.74 13.56
C LEU A 117 -1.13 -6.74 14.66
N ALA A 118 -2.35 -6.21 14.57
CA ALA A 118 -2.89 -5.22 15.52
C ALA A 118 -2.72 -5.56 17.01
N PRO A 119 -2.85 -6.83 17.48
CA PRO A 119 -2.58 -7.17 18.87
C PRO A 119 -1.12 -6.95 19.32
N ALA A 120 -0.16 -7.08 18.40
CA ALA A 120 1.28 -6.98 18.67
C ALA A 120 1.85 -5.57 18.45
N MET A 121 1.08 -4.65 17.86
CA MET A 121 1.48 -3.26 17.69
C MET A 121 1.60 -2.56 19.05
N ASP A 122 2.59 -1.67 19.17
CA ASP A 122 2.78 -0.80 20.34
C ASP A 122 1.88 0.45 20.26
N LEU A 123 0.56 0.23 20.25
CA LEU A 123 -0.45 1.30 20.21
C LEU A 123 -0.89 1.69 21.62
N LYS A 124 -0.79 2.96 21.98
CA LYS A 124 -1.21 3.47 23.30
C LYS A 124 -2.73 3.63 23.39
N LEU A 125 -3.39 3.92 22.28
CA LEU A 125 -4.84 4.13 22.20
C LEU A 125 -5.58 2.80 22.06
N ALA A 126 -6.19 2.35 23.16
CA ALA A 126 -6.94 1.10 23.23
C ALA A 126 -8.07 1.00 22.18
N ASP A 127 -8.76 2.11 21.93
CA ASP A 127 -9.83 2.17 20.94
C ASP A 127 -9.30 1.92 19.52
N LEU A 128 -8.17 2.54 19.14
CA LEU A 128 -7.54 2.28 17.84
C LEU A 128 -7.15 0.80 17.69
N ARG A 129 -6.52 0.22 18.72
CA ARG A 129 -6.17 -1.20 18.75
C ARG A 129 -7.40 -2.08 18.53
N SER A 130 -8.52 -1.77 19.20
CA SER A 130 -9.79 -2.48 19.04
C SER A 130 -10.34 -2.36 17.62
N ARG A 131 -10.27 -1.16 17.02
CA ARG A 131 -10.72 -0.92 15.64
C ARG A 131 -9.88 -1.67 14.61
N LEU A 132 -8.56 -1.69 14.76
CA LEU A 132 -7.67 -2.42 13.85
C LEU A 132 -7.83 -3.94 13.97
N ARG A 133 -8.12 -4.47 15.16
CA ARG A 133 -8.44 -5.90 15.35
C ARG A 133 -9.71 -6.34 14.60
N ALA A 134 -10.66 -5.43 14.40
CA ALA A 134 -11.90 -5.70 13.69
C ALA A 134 -11.79 -5.49 12.17
N ALA A 135 -10.68 -4.91 11.68
CA ALA A 135 -10.47 -4.66 10.27
C ALA A 135 -10.23 -5.97 9.49
N THR A 136 -10.59 -5.99 8.21
CA THR A 136 -10.17 -7.07 7.32
C THR A 136 -8.65 -7.05 7.25
N THR A 137 -8.02 -8.17 7.60
CA THR A 137 -6.56 -8.31 7.61
C THR A 137 -6.14 -9.33 6.58
N VAL A 138 -5.18 -8.98 5.73
CA VAL A 138 -4.57 -9.89 4.76
C VAL A 138 -3.07 -9.93 4.96
N MET A 139 -2.51 -11.13 4.90
CA MET A 139 -1.08 -11.35 5.09
C MET A 139 -0.35 -11.32 3.75
N THR A 140 0.81 -10.67 3.71
CA THR A 140 1.83 -10.89 2.68
C THR A 140 2.93 -11.79 3.23
N GLY A 141 3.36 -12.76 2.43
CA GLY A 141 4.50 -13.61 2.72
C GLY A 141 5.83 -12.89 2.52
N THR A 142 6.91 -13.57 2.88
CA THR A 142 8.24 -13.21 2.34
C THR A 142 8.23 -13.37 0.82
N PRO A 143 8.89 -12.48 0.06
CA PRO A 143 9.01 -12.66 -1.39
C PRO A 143 9.57 -14.03 -1.74
N ASP A 144 8.85 -14.76 -2.61
CA ASP A 144 9.34 -16.00 -3.20
C ASP A 144 10.28 -15.70 -4.38
N GLU A 145 10.97 -16.73 -4.88
CA GLU A 145 11.90 -16.61 -6.00
C GLU A 145 11.22 -16.10 -7.27
N ALA A 146 9.96 -16.49 -7.50
CA ALA A 146 9.18 -16.02 -8.62
C ALA A 146 8.91 -14.51 -8.54
N LEU A 147 8.60 -13.99 -7.35
CA LEU A 147 8.34 -12.58 -7.13
C LEU A 147 9.62 -11.78 -7.33
N LEU A 148 10.73 -12.24 -6.77
CA LEU A 148 12.03 -11.60 -6.92
C LEU A 148 12.47 -11.58 -8.39
N SER A 149 12.39 -12.72 -9.07
CA SER A 149 12.74 -12.83 -10.50
C SER A 149 11.87 -11.91 -11.35
N GLY A 150 10.56 -11.90 -11.15
CA GLY A 150 9.65 -11.02 -11.90
C GLY A 150 9.93 -9.54 -11.65
N VAL A 151 10.20 -9.16 -10.40
CA VAL A 151 10.57 -7.77 -10.05
C VAL A 151 11.89 -7.38 -10.71
N LEU A 152 12.90 -8.26 -10.69
CA LEU A 152 14.18 -7.99 -11.36
C LEU A 152 14.01 -7.83 -12.86
N THR A 153 13.33 -8.75 -13.54
CA THR A 153 13.04 -8.65 -14.98
C THR A 153 12.34 -7.33 -15.33
N LYS A 154 11.38 -6.93 -14.50
CA LYS A 154 10.69 -5.65 -14.67
C LYS A 154 11.65 -4.47 -14.48
N LEU A 155 12.44 -4.44 -13.41
CA LEU A 155 13.40 -3.36 -13.14
C LEU A 155 14.44 -3.21 -14.26
N PHE A 156 14.88 -4.30 -14.87
CA PHE A 156 15.78 -4.26 -16.03
C PHE A 156 15.07 -3.71 -17.28
N SER A 157 13.84 -4.17 -17.53
CA SER A 157 13.01 -3.71 -18.65
C SER A 157 12.71 -2.20 -18.54
N ASP A 158 12.30 -1.74 -17.37
CA ASP A 158 12.03 -0.33 -17.06
C ASP A 158 13.28 0.54 -17.24
N ARG A 159 14.49 -0.02 -17.09
CA ARG A 159 15.75 0.70 -17.26
C ARG A 159 16.35 0.58 -18.66
N GLN A 160 15.66 -0.05 -19.60
CA GLN A 160 16.18 -0.38 -20.95
C GLN A 160 17.51 -1.16 -20.90
N ILE A 161 17.77 -1.88 -19.80
CA ILE A 161 18.94 -2.73 -19.68
C ILE A 161 18.53 -4.09 -20.22
N ALA A 162 18.98 -4.42 -21.44
CA ALA A 162 18.84 -5.77 -21.97
C ALA A 162 19.60 -6.75 -21.06
N ILE A 163 18.89 -7.73 -20.50
CA ILE A 163 19.50 -8.87 -19.82
C ILE A 163 19.79 -9.89 -20.92
N ASP A 164 21.06 -10.22 -21.15
CA ASP A 164 21.40 -11.37 -22.00
C ASP A 164 21.14 -12.68 -21.23
N PRO A 165 20.69 -13.77 -21.90
CA PRO A 165 20.29 -15.04 -21.28
C PRO A 165 21.37 -15.77 -20.47
#